data_AF-A0A836F3F8-F1
#
_entry.id   AF-A0A836F3F8-F1
#
_cell.length_a   1.000
_cell.length_b   1.000
_cell.length_c   1.000
_cell.angle_alpha   90.00
_cell.angle_beta   90.00
_cell.angle_gamma   90.00
#
_symmetry.space_group_name_H-M   'P 1'
#
loop_
_entity.id
_entity.type
_entity.pdbx_description
1 polymer ?
#
loop_
_entity_poly.entity_id
_entity_poly.type
_entity_poly.pdbx_seq_one_letter_code
_entity_poly.pdbx_strand_id
1 'polypeptide(L)'
;MSPRLEEFYSTFHNLVDKIANIAHHLSPLESWIHPKERQRLEERTIEIDITRNDYTMFTSPPAWYLNEVHQQLNVILQKSFRPLSNYLEELRLQFSYIFYETDQIYYDTTPEKELSFDECVAKVENFNQLVRVINGMPNNEYLMTISLRQTTAKSNLIAYANKQRELFIDNLVTKHWNYNLEICATFEMMKERVLNIPQTTKELIELGQYMLTATSTMMIDLQDKIILSVRMMILLIGMTTLGKHHIELNNTTIHWLRRIKPIIERSSALYEQMKFELEEKLQEEVDILNTCVEKMFPRLIIMNNMDDIKRIKEYIEDIRKMVQQLERMEQKAKSINAEEALFQFPSTVYPRIKELREYISPFYILIYRGYQWQRDRRVWLDGPFEYLDVQHIENKLDQYLLDFTKINKQYKTRIKMQLATNYPYSFAGFIDDPDPLQQPAPLKLCHQLIEDVEWFKQYVPLLSVFRNSAMRQIHWDNMSVIAEYDVTPDAGTTLRKIISLNLDLENDELMMDLEK
;
A
#
# COMPACT_ATOMS: atom_id res chain seq x y z
N MET A 1 60.72 14.11 -14.74
CA MET A 1 61.95 14.04 -15.56
C MET A 1 63.13 13.83 -14.64
N SER A 2 64.08 12.96 -15.00
CA SER A 2 65.31 12.72 -14.23
C SER A 2 66.50 12.74 -15.19
N PRO A 3 67.44 13.71 -15.10
CA PRO A 3 67.45 14.86 -14.18
C PRO A 3 66.35 15.89 -14.47
N ARG A 4 66.10 16.80 -13.52
CA ARG A 4 65.16 17.92 -13.70
C ARG A 4 65.74 18.96 -14.67
N LEU A 5 64.88 19.74 -15.33
CA LEU A 5 65.32 20.79 -16.28
C LEU A 5 66.23 21.83 -15.59
N GLU A 6 65.93 22.16 -14.33
CA GLU A 6 66.72 23.05 -13.48
C GLU A 6 68.13 22.50 -13.21
N GLU A 7 68.24 21.19 -12.98
CA GLU A 7 69.53 20.51 -12.78
C GLU A 7 70.36 20.57 -14.08
N PHE A 8 69.73 20.38 -15.24
CA PHE A 8 70.39 20.58 -16.54
C PHE A 8 70.85 22.02 -16.74
N TYR A 9 70.05 23.02 -16.36
CA TYR A 9 70.45 24.42 -16.54
C TYR A 9 71.65 24.72 -15.64
N SER A 10 71.62 24.25 -14.39
CA SER A 10 72.72 24.44 -13.44
C SER A 10 74.05 23.85 -13.94
N THR A 11 74.06 22.72 -14.67
CA THR A 11 75.31 22.13 -15.19
C THR A 11 75.94 22.98 -16.30
N PHE A 12 75.14 23.59 -17.18
CA PHE A 12 75.66 24.51 -18.20
C PHE A 12 76.19 25.80 -17.58
N HIS A 13 75.49 26.37 -16.59
CA HIS A 13 75.97 27.53 -15.85
C HIS A 13 77.30 27.22 -15.12
N ASN A 14 77.37 26.10 -14.40
CA ASN A 14 78.60 25.63 -13.76
C ASN A 14 79.76 25.40 -14.74
N LEU A 15 79.47 25.04 -16.00
CA LEU A 15 80.48 24.83 -17.03
C LEU A 15 81.07 26.17 -17.51
N VAL A 16 80.23 27.20 -17.65
CA VAL A 16 80.69 28.58 -17.93
C VAL A 16 81.56 29.11 -16.79
N ASP A 17 81.15 28.89 -15.53
CA ASP A 17 81.94 29.27 -14.36
C ASP A 17 83.31 28.58 -14.33
N LYS A 18 83.35 27.28 -14.68
CA LYS A 18 84.61 26.53 -14.78
C LYS A 18 85.51 27.05 -15.90
N ILE A 19 84.96 27.40 -17.06
CA ILE A 19 85.73 27.99 -18.17
C ILE A 19 86.30 29.35 -17.76
N ALA A 20 85.49 30.19 -17.09
CA ALA A 20 85.96 31.47 -16.56
C ALA A 20 87.11 31.31 -15.55
N ASN A 21 86.99 30.34 -14.65
CA ASN A 21 88.07 29.97 -13.71
C ASN A 21 89.34 29.49 -14.41
N ILE A 22 89.23 28.70 -15.50
CA ILE A 22 90.41 28.29 -16.26
C ILE A 22 91.05 29.50 -16.97
N ALA A 23 90.24 30.42 -17.50
CA ALA A 23 90.72 31.64 -18.15
C ALA A 23 91.46 32.58 -17.19
N HIS A 24 91.09 32.60 -15.90
CA HIS A 24 91.81 33.33 -14.85
C HIS A 24 93.27 32.84 -14.68
N HIS A 25 93.56 31.58 -15.00
CA HIS A 25 94.90 31.00 -14.89
C HIS A 25 95.76 31.17 -16.15
N LEU A 26 95.23 31.78 -17.21
CA LEU A 26 95.98 32.06 -18.44
C LEU A 26 96.76 33.38 -18.29
N SER A 27 98.07 33.32 -18.56
CA SER A 27 98.92 34.52 -18.52
C SER A 27 98.77 35.32 -19.83
N PRO A 28 98.56 36.65 -19.79
CA PRO A 28 98.44 37.47 -21.00
C PRO A 28 99.72 37.46 -21.82
N LEU A 29 99.62 37.63 -23.15
CA LEU A 29 100.76 37.55 -24.09
C LEU A 29 101.87 38.57 -23.77
N GLU A 30 101.51 39.70 -23.15
CA GLU A 30 102.45 40.73 -22.67
C GLU A 30 103.39 40.21 -21.56
N SER A 31 102.94 39.26 -20.74
CA SER A 31 103.79 38.59 -19.73
C SER A 31 104.85 37.65 -20.31
N TRP A 32 104.76 37.34 -21.61
CA TRP A 32 105.73 36.52 -22.34
C TRP A 32 106.77 37.37 -23.10
N ILE A 33 106.52 38.68 -23.27
CA ILE A 33 107.35 39.59 -24.09
C ILE A 33 108.38 40.38 -23.25
N HIS A 34 108.18 40.54 -21.93
CA HIS A 34 109.13 41.18 -21.01
C HIS A 34 109.52 40.30 -19.81
N PRO A 35 110.57 39.46 -19.91
CA PRO A 35 110.95 38.53 -18.84
C PRO A 35 111.49 39.21 -17.56
N LYS A 36 111.84 40.50 -17.62
CA LYS A 36 112.49 41.23 -16.51
C LYS A 36 111.51 41.85 -15.51
N GLU A 37 110.21 41.84 -15.78
CA GLU A 37 109.19 42.31 -14.83
C GLU A 37 108.61 41.19 -13.96
N ARG A 38 108.82 39.91 -14.34
CA ARG A 38 108.39 38.74 -13.56
C ARG A 38 109.03 38.66 -12.17
N GLN A 39 110.31 38.98 -12.05
CA GLN A 39 111.04 38.90 -10.77
C GLN A 39 110.79 40.08 -9.82
N ARG A 40 110.28 41.23 -10.31
CA ARG A 40 109.98 42.40 -9.45
C ARG A 40 108.57 42.39 -8.85
N LEU A 41 107.71 41.48 -9.30
CA LEU A 41 106.31 41.38 -8.88
C LEU A 41 106.05 40.21 -7.90
N GLU A 42 106.95 39.22 -7.81
CA GLU A 42 106.86 38.15 -6.80
C GLU A 42 107.16 38.65 -5.37
N GLU A 43 107.89 39.76 -5.21
CA GLU A 43 108.26 40.32 -3.89
C GLU A 43 107.28 41.41 -3.38
N ARG A 44 106.32 41.88 -4.19
CA ARG A 44 105.37 42.95 -3.82
C ARG A 44 103.95 42.47 -3.50
N THR A 45 103.70 41.17 -3.45
CA THR A 45 102.39 40.57 -3.16
C THR A 45 102.00 40.57 -1.67
N ILE A 46 102.80 41.18 -0.80
CA ILE A 46 102.53 41.30 0.64
C ILE A 46 102.47 42.79 1.00
N GLU A 47 101.35 43.46 0.69
CA GLU A 47 100.78 44.65 1.36
C GLU A 47 99.81 45.39 0.40
N ILE A 48 98.52 44.99 0.49
CA ILE A 48 97.28 45.80 0.57
C ILE A 48 97.24 47.17 -0.16
N ASP A 49 96.24 47.41 -1.04
CA ASP A 49 95.03 48.22 -0.72
C ASP A 49 94.04 48.35 -1.92
N ILE A 50 92.75 48.41 -1.59
CA ILE A 50 91.56 48.14 -2.44
C ILE A 50 91.07 49.36 -3.26
N THR A 51 91.77 50.48 -3.34
CA THR A 51 91.13 51.74 -3.78
C THR A 51 91.72 52.48 -4.99
N ARG A 52 92.53 51.83 -5.84
CA ARG A 52 92.93 52.43 -7.12
C ARG A 52 92.86 51.44 -8.28
N ASN A 53 91.82 51.62 -9.07
CA ASN A 53 91.58 50.99 -10.34
C ASN A 53 92.62 51.50 -11.36
N ASP A 54 93.71 50.76 -11.57
CA ASP A 54 94.49 50.76 -12.81
C ASP A 54 95.43 49.53 -12.83
N TYR A 55 95.50 48.88 -13.99
CA TYR A 55 96.34 47.72 -14.37
C TYR A 55 95.79 46.30 -14.07
N THR A 56 94.81 45.90 -14.88
CA THR A 56 94.46 44.49 -15.16
C THR A 56 95.64 43.76 -15.81
N MET A 57 96.14 42.67 -15.21
CA MET A 57 97.19 41.82 -15.83
C MET A 57 96.92 40.31 -15.67
N PHE A 58 95.66 39.90 -15.77
CA PHE A 58 95.24 38.52 -16.05
C PHE A 58 94.10 38.56 -17.07
N THR A 59 93.98 37.55 -17.95
CA THR A 59 92.93 37.46 -18.99
C THR A 59 91.56 37.09 -18.40
N SER A 60 91.11 37.84 -17.40
CA SER A 60 89.78 37.68 -16.83
C SER A 60 88.76 38.46 -17.67
N PRO A 61 87.66 37.84 -18.10
CA PRO A 61 86.50 38.59 -18.54
C PRO A 61 85.98 39.46 -17.37
N PRO A 62 85.52 40.69 -17.61
CA PRO A 62 84.91 41.51 -16.57
C PRO A 62 83.67 40.84 -15.94
N ALA A 63 83.40 41.08 -14.66
CA ALA A 63 82.24 40.51 -13.96
C ALA A 63 80.89 40.83 -14.63
N TRP A 64 80.77 42.01 -15.26
CA TRP A 64 79.57 42.37 -16.03
C TRP A 64 79.40 41.50 -17.28
N TYR A 65 80.49 41.09 -17.93
CA TYR A 65 80.48 40.23 -19.12
C TYR A 65 80.12 38.79 -18.77
N LEU A 66 80.60 38.26 -17.65
CA LEU A 66 80.17 36.93 -17.18
C LEU A 66 78.67 36.89 -16.85
N ASN A 67 78.14 37.93 -16.21
CA ASN A 67 76.71 38.02 -15.93
C ASN A 67 75.89 38.12 -17.23
N GLU A 68 76.36 38.92 -18.21
CA GLU A 68 75.75 38.99 -19.54
C GLU A 68 75.77 37.63 -20.26
N VAL A 69 76.89 36.90 -20.20
CA VAL A 69 77.03 35.55 -20.76
C VAL A 69 76.07 34.57 -20.09
N HIS A 70 75.88 34.62 -18.77
CA HIS A 70 74.89 33.77 -18.09
C HIS A 70 73.44 34.16 -18.45
N GLN A 71 73.14 35.44 -18.63
CA GLN A 71 71.82 35.88 -19.09
C GLN A 71 71.55 35.42 -20.53
N GLN A 72 72.52 35.60 -21.43
CA GLN A 72 72.45 35.09 -22.79
C GLN A 72 72.34 33.57 -22.83
N LEU A 73 73.11 32.87 -21.98
CA LEU A 73 73.03 31.41 -21.82
C LEU A 73 71.64 30.97 -21.38
N ASN A 74 71.02 31.64 -20.41
CA ASN A 74 69.68 31.30 -19.96
C ASN A 74 68.64 31.49 -21.09
N VAL A 75 68.74 32.57 -21.88
CA VAL A 75 67.90 32.77 -23.06
C VAL A 75 68.10 31.66 -24.10
N ILE A 76 69.35 31.26 -24.34
CA ILE A 76 69.70 30.18 -25.27
C ILE A 76 69.18 28.82 -24.77
N LEU A 77 69.35 28.50 -23.48
CA LEU A 77 68.87 27.26 -22.86
C LEU A 77 67.33 27.20 -22.90
N GLN A 78 66.64 28.28 -22.56
CA GLN A 78 65.18 28.33 -22.66
C GLN A 78 64.72 28.12 -24.11
N LYS A 79 65.41 28.71 -25.08
CA LYS A 79 65.09 28.56 -26.50
C LYS A 79 65.39 27.14 -27.01
N SER A 80 66.49 26.52 -26.59
CA SER A 80 66.89 25.18 -27.03
C SER A 80 66.04 24.07 -26.43
N PHE A 81 65.57 24.24 -25.19
CA PHE A 81 64.70 23.27 -24.52
C PHE A 81 63.20 23.56 -24.67
N ARG A 82 62.79 24.65 -25.33
CA ARG A 82 61.39 24.92 -25.66
C ARG A 82 60.68 23.77 -26.38
N PRO A 83 61.28 23.07 -27.37
CA PRO A 83 60.66 21.91 -28.01
C PRO A 83 60.35 20.78 -27.02
N LEU A 84 61.19 20.57 -26.01
CA LEU A 84 60.96 19.58 -24.95
C LEU A 84 59.78 19.97 -24.06
N SER A 85 59.68 21.24 -23.65
CA SER A 85 58.56 21.72 -22.86
C SER A 85 57.23 21.62 -23.63
N ASN A 86 57.22 21.97 -24.92
CA ASN A 86 56.04 21.82 -25.77
C ASN A 86 55.62 20.35 -25.89
N TYR A 87 56.56 19.43 -26.12
CA TYR A 87 56.29 18.00 -26.22
C TYR A 87 55.71 17.41 -24.92
N LEU A 88 56.24 17.82 -23.76
CA LEU A 88 55.70 17.40 -22.46
C LEU A 88 54.29 17.96 -22.21
N GLU A 89 54.00 19.19 -22.63
CA GLU A 89 52.66 19.76 -22.54
C GLU A 89 51.66 19.06 -23.47
N GLU A 90 52.07 18.71 -24.69
CA GLU A 90 51.25 17.91 -25.61
C GLU A 90 50.92 16.54 -25.01
N LEU A 91 51.90 15.83 -24.45
CA LEU A 91 51.67 14.56 -23.75
C LEU A 91 50.78 14.72 -22.52
N ARG A 92 50.96 15.81 -21.76
CA ARG A 92 50.13 16.12 -20.60
C ARG A 92 48.68 16.36 -20.99
N LEU A 93 48.43 17.12 -22.06
CA LEU A 93 47.09 17.35 -22.59
C LEU A 93 46.48 16.08 -23.16
N GLN A 94 47.25 15.29 -23.91
CA GLN A 94 46.80 14.05 -24.54
C GLN A 94 46.36 13.00 -23.52
N PHE A 95 47.06 12.90 -22.38
CA PHE A 95 46.75 11.95 -21.32
C PHE A 95 46.09 12.57 -20.09
N SER A 96 45.70 13.85 -20.17
CA SER A 96 44.99 14.55 -19.09
C SER A 96 43.77 13.76 -18.62
N TYR A 97 43.02 13.16 -19.56
CA TYR A 97 41.86 12.33 -19.31
C TYR A 97 42.13 11.17 -18.33
N ILE A 98 43.31 10.55 -18.39
CA ILE A 98 43.71 9.46 -17.48
C ILE A 98 43.87 9.97 -16.04
N PHE A 99 44.34 11.21 -15.86
CA PHE A 99 44.59 11.81 -14.55
C PHE A 99 43.35 12.51 -13.96
N TYR A 100 42.50 13.12 -14.79
CA TYR A 100 41.30 13.83 -14.34
C TYR A 100 40.12 12.89 -14.00
N GLU A 101 39.93 11.77 -14.71
CA GLU A 101 38.86 10.83 -14.33
C GLU A 101 39.09 10.17 -12.98
N THR A 102 40.33 10.14 -12.47
CA THR A 102 40.62 9.58 -11.17
C THR A 102 40.24 10.45 -9.97
N ASP A 103 40.19 11.76 -10.14
CA ASP A 103 39.60 12.63 -9.11
C ASP A 103 38.07 12.48 -9.12
N GLN A 104 37.44 12.26 -10.28
CA GLN A 104 36.00 12.02 -10.31
C GLN A 104 35.62 10.64 -9.76
N ILE A 105 36.34 9.55 -10.05
CA ILE A 105 35.98 8.21 -9.53
C ILE A 105 36.05 8.13 -7.99
N TYR A 106 36.87 8.95 -7.33
CA TYR A 106 36.96 9.01 -5.87
C TYR A 106 35.88 9.92 -5.23
N TYR A 107 35.28 10.84 -5.99
CA TYR A 107 34.20 11.73 -5.54
C TYR A 107 32.80 11.36 -6.08
N ASP A 108 32.68 10.58 -7.16
CA ASP A 108 31.42 10.08 -7.76
C ASP A 108 30.86 8.84 -7.03
N THR A 109 31.36 8.54 -5.83
CA THR A 109 30.62 7.77 -4.82
C THR A 109 29.37 8.50 -4.28
N THR A 110 28.91 9.57 -4.93
CA THR A 110 27.55 10.05 -4.80
C THR A 110 26.58 9.17 -5.62
N PRO A 111 25.52 8.60 -5.00
CA PRO A 111 24.63 7.60 -5.59
C PRO A 111 23.73 8.11 -6.74
N GLU A 112 23.99 9.27 -7.31
CA GLU A 112 23.05 9.96 -8.22
C GLU A 112 23.32 9.74 -9.71
N LYS A 113 24.42 9.08 -10.09
CA LYS A 113 24.66 8.64 -11.49
C LYS A 113 25.31 7.26 -11.54
N GLU A 114 24.52 6.22 -11.27
CA GLU A 114 24.92 4.88 -11.69
C GLU A 114 25.03 4.84 -13.23
N LEU A 115 26.26 4.72 -13.74
CA LEU A 115 26.52 4.56 -15.18
C LEU A 115 25.72 3.38 -15.73
N SER A 116 25.14 3.48 -16.92
CA SER A 116 24.46 2.33 -17.53
C SER A 116 25.46 1.23 -17.93
N PHE A 117 24.96 0.01 -18.19
CA PHE A 117 25.82 -1.08 -18.68
C PHE A 117 26.57 -0.69 -19.97
N ASP A 118 25.86 -0.06 -20.91
CA ASP A 118 26.44 0.36 -22.20
C ASP A 118 27.46 1.49 -22.04
N GLU A 119 27.24 2.42 -21.10
CA GLU A 119 28.21 3.47 -20.77
C GLU A 119 29.50 2.89 -20.18
N CYS A 120 29.39 1.90 -19.28
CA CYS A 120 30.55 1.18 -18.76
C CYS A 120 31.31 0.43 -19.87
N VAL A 121 30.60 -0.21 -20.81
CA VAL A 121 31.21 -0.84 -21.99
C VAL A 121 31.98 0.17 -22.85
N ALA A 122 31.38 1.34 -23.10
CA ALA A 122 32.05 2.41 -23.85
C ALA A 122 33.33 2.91 -23.14
N LYS A 123 33.29 3.06 -21.81
CA LYS A 123 34.49 3.42 -21.03
C LYS A 123 35.58 2.37 -21.12
N VAL A 124 35.25 1.08 -21.04
CA VAL A 124 36.22 -0.01 -21.22
C VAL A 124 36.88 0.07 -22.60
N GLU A 125 36.10 0.35 -23.65
CA GLU A 125 36.65 0.49 -25.01
C GLU A 125 37.53 1.75 -25.16
N ASN A 126 37.16 2.87 -24.52
CA ASN A 126 38.01 4.07 -24.48
C ASN A 126 39.37 3.76 -23.84
N PHE A 127 39.40 3.03 -22.72
CA PHE A 127 40.67 2.60 -22.10
C PHE A 127 41.45 1.64 -23.00
N ASN A 128 40.79 0.73 -23.73
CA ASN A 128 41.47 -0.12 -24.71
C ASN A 128 42.12 0.70 -25.83
N GLN A 129 41.43 1.73 -26.34
CA GLN A 129 41.98 2.65 -27.33
C GLN A 129 43.16 3.45 -26.77
N LEU A 130 43.06 3.95 -25.53
CA LEU A 130 44.17 4.64 -24.85
C LEU A 130 45.40 3.75 -24.72
N VAL A 131 45.24 2.49 -24.32
CA VAL A 131 46.34 1.53 -24.25
C VAL A 131 46.98 1.30 -25.63
N ARG A 132 46.18 1.24 -26.72
CA ARG A 132 46.72 1.16 -28.09
C ARG A 132 47.53 2.40 -28.46
N VAL A 133 47.04 3.61 -28.13
CA VAL A 133 47.75 4.87 -28.37
C VAL A 133 49.07 4.93 -27.60
N ILE A 134 49.08 4.56 -26.31
CA ILE A 134 50.30 4.54 -25.50
C ILE A 134 51.32 3.54 -26.06
N ASN A 135 50.88 2.36 -26.51
CA ASN A 135 51.77 1.39 -27.12
C ASN A 135 52.41 1.90 -28.42
N GLY A 136 51.67 2.71 -29.20
CA GLY A 136 52.16 3.36 -30.41
C GLY A 136 53.22 4.45 -30.19
N MET A 137 53.41 4.92 -28.95
CA MET A 137 54.42 5.94 -28.65
C MET A 137 55.85 5.40 -28.82
N PRO A 138 56.81 6.22 -29.27
CA PRO A 138 58.20 5.80 -29.35
C PRO A 138 58.80 5.60 -27.96
N ASN A 139 59.70 4.62 -27.83
CA ASN A 139 60.40 4.35 -26.57
C ASN A 139 61.44 5.43 -26.24
N ASN A 140 62.06 5.99 -27.27
CA ASN A 140 63.01 7.10 -27.19
C ASN A 140 62.61 8.15 -28.22
N GLU A 141 62.42 9.40 -27.79
CA GLU A 141 62.18 10.55 -28.66
C GLU A 141 63.47 11.34 -28.81
N TYR A 142 63.86 11.67 -30.04
CA TYR A 142 65.07 12.44 -30.31
C TYR A 142 64.71 13.87 -30.66
N LEU A 143 64.90 14.78 -29.69
CA LEU A 143 64.79 16.21 -29.90
C LEU A 143 66.16 16.77 -30.30
N MET A 144 66.19 17.94 -30.96
CA MET A 144 67.43 18.55 -31.44
C MET A 144 68.56 18.68 -30.39
N THR A 145 68.23 18.69 -29.11
CA THR A 145 69.18 18.92 -28.01
C THR A 145 69.23 17.77 -26.98
N ILE A 146 68.23 16.88 -26.94
CA ILE A 146 68.10 15.81 -25.93
C ILE A 146 67.51 14.55 -26.56
N SER A 147 67.94 13.38 -26.06
CA SER A 147 67.18 12.13 -26.21
C SER A 147 66.31 11.87 -24.97
N LEU A 148 65.00 11.78 -25.15
CA LEU A 148 64.03 11.52 -24.08
C LEU A 148 63.70 10.03 -24.05
N ARG A 149 64.02 9.36 -22.95
CA ARG A 149 63.63 7.97 -22.70
C ARG A 149 62.27 7.92 -22.02
N GLN A 150 61.28 7.33 -22.70
CA GLN A 150 59.88 7.33 -22.26
C GLN A 150 59.39 5.96 -21.76
N THR A 151 60.25 4.95 -21.74
CA THR A 151 59.88 3.56 -21.42
C THR A 151 59.17 3.40 -20.08
N THR A 152 59.65 4.08 -19.03
CA THR A 152 59.06 4.04 -17.69
C THR A 152 57.74 4.79 -17.60
N ALA A 153 57.60 5.91 -18.33
CA ALA A 153 56.35 6.65 -18.40
C ALA A 153 55.27 5.81 -19.12
N LYS A 154 55.62 5.19 -20.25
CA LYS A 154 54.73 4.28 -20.99
C LYS A 154 54.26 3.11 -20.13
N SER A 155 55.17 2.42 -19.44
CA SER A 155 54.80 1.27 -18.60
C SER A 155 53.84 1.68 -17.48
N ASN A 156 54.08 2.84 -16.85
CA ASN A 156 53.23 3.34 -15.77
C ASN A 156 51.86 3.78 -16.29
N LEU A 157 51.78 4.45 -17.43
CA LEU A 157 50.51 4.84 -18.06
C LEU A 157 49.68 3.61 -18.45
N ILE A 158 50.31 2.57 -19.02
CA ILE A 158 49.62 1.32 -19.36
C ILE A 158 49.12 0.61 -18.10
N ALA A 159 49.97 0.46 -17.08
CA ALA A 159 49.58 -0.16 -15.81
C ALA A 159 48.38 0.56 -15.18
N TYR A 160 48.38 1.89 -15.24
CA TYR A 160 47.29 2.70 -14.71
C TYR A 160 46.00 2.56 -15.52
N ALA A 161 46.08 2.64 -16.84
CA ALA A 161 44.92 2.46 -17.72
C ALA A 161 44.30 1.06 -17.55
N ASN A 162 45.14 0.02 -17.42
CA ASN A 162 44.66 -1.34 -17.15
C ASN A 162 43.98 -1.45 -15.79
N LYS A 163 44.54 -0.82 -14.74
CA LYS A 163 43.92 -0.81 -13.40
C LYS A 163 42.53 -0.16 -13.43
N GLN A 164 42.36 0.97 -14.12
CA GLN A 164 41.06 1.61 -14.26
C GLN A 164 40.10 0.75 -15.07
N ARG A 165 40.58 0.16 -16.17
CA ARG A 165 39.79 -0.77 -16.99
C ARG A 165 39.27 -1.97 -16.18
N GLU A 166 40.12 -2.57 -15.33
CA GLU A 166 39.72 -3.67 -14.44
C GLU A 166 38.59 -3.27 -13.49
N LEU A 167 38.64 -2.06 -12.89
CA LEU A 167 37.55 -1.56 -12.04
C LEU A 167 36.20 -1.46 -12.78
N PHE A 168 36.21 -0.99 -14.03
CA PHE A 168 34.99 -0.94 -14.83
C PHE A 168 34.48 -2.34 -15.22
N ILE A 169 35.39 -3.27 -15.53
CA ILE A 169 35.04 -4.67 -15.81
C ILE A 169 34.42 -5.33 -14.57
N ASP A 170 35.00 -5.14 -13.38
CA ASP A 170 34.47 -5.71 -12.13
C ASP A 170 33.06 -5.15 -11.81
N ASN A 171 32.84 -3.86 -12.09
CA ASN A 171 31.52 -3.25 -11.99
C ASN A 171 30.52 -3.87 -13.00
N LEU A 172 30.92 -4.07 -14.26
CA LEU A 172 30.08 -4.74 -15.27
C LEU A 172 29.71 -6.17 -14.87
N VAL A 173 30.67 -6.93 -14.32
CA VAL A 173 30.45 -8.29 -13.79
C VAL A 173 29.43 -8.23 -12.64
N THR A 174 29.60 -7.32 -11.69
CA THR A 174 28.68 -7.14 -10.55
C THR A 174 27.27 -6.77 -11.01
N LYS A 175 27.14 -5.86 -11.98
CA LYS A 175 25.83 -5.47 -12.54
C LYS A 175 25.13 -6.62 -13.22
N HIS A 176 25.83 -7.38 -14.07
CA HIS A 176 25.25 -8.56 -14.70
C HIS A 176 24.85 -9.63 -13.68
N TRP A 177 25.65 -9.82 -12.63
CA TRP A 177 25.32 -10.75 -11.54
C TRP A 177 24.03 -10.34 -10.83
N ASN A 178 23.93 -9.08 -10.39
CA ASN A 178 22.74 -8.55 -9.71
C ASN A 178 21.50 -8.63 -10.61
N TYR A 179 21.64 -8.28 -11.89
CA TYR A 179 20.56 -8.36 -12.86
C TYR A 179 20.01 -9.80 -13.02
N ASN A 180 20.89 -10.82 -13.01
CA ASN A 180 20.46 -12.22 -13.02
C ASN A 180 19.75 -12.64 -11.73
N LEU A 181 20.23 -12.16 -10.57
CA LEU A 181 19.57 -12.43 -9.29
C LEU A 181 18.17 -11.84 -9.24
N GLU A 182 17.99 -10.61 -9.74
CA GLU A 182 16.68 -9.97 -9.83
C GLU A 182 15.71 -10.79 -10.71
N ILE A 183 16.17 -11.24 -11.87
CA ILE A 183 15.36 -12.10 -12.75
C ILE A 183 14.99 -13.40 -12.01
N CYS A 184 15.95 -14.09 -11.39
CA CYS A 184 15.69 -15.30 -10.62
C CYS A 184 14.67 -15.06 -9.49
N ALA A 185 14.81 -13.95 -8.75
CA ALA A 185 13.89 -13.58 -7.68
C ALA A 185 12.47 -13.34 -8.20
N THR A 186 12.32 -12.69 -9.36
CA THR A 186 11.00 -12.51 -9.98
C THR A 186 10.34 -13.83 -10.39
N PHE A 187 11.10 -14.80 -10.89
CA PHE A 187 10.58 -16.14 -11.16
C PHE A 187 10.20 -16.91 -9.89
N GLU A 188 10.98 -16.79 -8.80
CA GLU A 188 10.62 -17.43 -7.53
C GLU A 188 9.36 -16.81 -6.93
N MET A 189 9.22 -15.49 -6.92
CA MET A 189 7.99 -14.83 -6.49
C MET A 189 6.77 -15.27 -7.32
N MET A 190 6.94 -15.41 -8.64
CA MET A 190 5.88 -15.93 -9.51
C MET A 190 5.53 -17.38 -9.14
N LYS A 191 6.53 -18.24 -8.95
CA LYS A 191 6.34 -19.63 -8.55
C LYS A 191 5.62 -19.75 -7.20
N GLU A 192 6.03 -19.00 -6.18
CA GLU A 192 5.38 -19.01 -4.87
C GLU A 192 3.92 -18.59 -4.97
N ARG A 193 3.64 -17.51 -5.71
CA ARG A 193 2.28 -17.01 -5.87
C ARG A 193 1.37 -17.97 -6.64
N VAL A 194 1.89 -18.61 -7.68
CA VAL A 194 1.17 -19.63 -8.47
C VAL A 194 0.91 -20.89 -7.65
N LEU A 195 1.80 -21.25 -6.72
CA LEU A 195 1.64 -22.43 -5.86
C LEU A 195 0.74 -22.19 -4.64
N ASN A 196 0.33 -20.96 -4.36
CA ASN A 196 -0.57 -20.66 -3.25
C ASN A 196 -1.97 -21.20 -3.54
N ILE A 197 -2.47 -22.03 -2.62
CA ILE A 197 -3.81 -22.63 -2.72
C ILE A 197 -4.82 -21.60 -2.21
N PRO A 198 -5.74 -21.10 -3.06
CA PRO A 198 -6.76 -20.15 -2.64
C PRO A 198 -7.79 -20.85 -1.74
N GLN A 199 -8.23 -20.17 -0.68
CA GLN A 199 -9.25 -20.68 0.25
C GLN A 199 -10.63 -20.07 0.00
N THR A 200 -10.68 -18.90 -0.63
CA THR A 200 -11.92 -18.20 -0.94
C THR A 200 -12.12 -18.02 -2.44
N THR A 201 -13.37 -17.91 -2.87
CA THR A 201 -13.74 -17.60 -4.27
C THR A 201 -13.05 -16.33 -4.78
N LYS A 202 -12.89 -15.33 -3.90
CA LYS A 202 -12.21 -14.07 -4.23
C LYS A 202 -10.72 -14.30 -4.50
N GLU A 203 -10.03 -15.01 -3.61
CA GLU A 203 -8.61 -15.36 -3.79
C GLU A 203 -8.41 -16.22 -5.04
N LEU A 204 -9.34 -17.13 -5.34
CA LEU A 204 -9.30 -17.93 -6.55
C LEU A 204 -9.34 -17.02 -7.79
N ILE A 205 -10.30 -16.11 -7.91
CA ILE A 205 -10.40 -15.20 -9.07
C ILE A 205 -9.17 -14.31 -9.20
N GLU A 206 -8.65 -13.77 -8.10
CA GLU A 206 -7.41 -12.98 -8.09
C GLU A 206 -6.22 -13.80 -8.58
N LEU A 207 -6.12 -15.07 -8.17
CA LEU A 207 -5.11 -16.01 -8.68
C LEU A 207 -5.30 -16.26 -10.17
N GLY A 208 -6.53 -16.46 -10.66
CA GLY A 208 -6.83 -16.64 -12.07
C GLY A 208 -6.40 -15.44 -12.92
N GLN A 209 -6.72 -14.22 -12.48
CA GLN A 209 -6.26 -12.99 -13.13
C GLN A 209 -4.73 -12.89 -13.12
N TYR A 210 -4.10 -13.19 -11.99
CA TYR A 210 -2.64 -13.21 -11.89
C TYR A 210 -2.03 -14.22 -12.86
N MET A 211 -2.57 -15.43 -12.96
CA MET A 211 -2.10 -16.47 -13.89
C MET A 211 -2.21 -16.03 -15.36
N LEU A 212 -3.29 -15.34 -15.72
CA LEU A 212 -3.44 -14.74 -17.06
C LEU A 212 -2.35 -13.69 -17.31
N THR A 213 -2.11 -12.78 -16.35
CA THR A 213 -1.05 -11.77 -16.49
C THR A 213 0.36 -12.40 -16.52
N ALA A 214 0.59 -13.43 -15.71
CA ALA A 214 1.85 -14.14 -15.64
C ALA A 214 2.17 -14.78 -16.99
N THR A 215 1.20 -15.49 -17.58
CA THR A 215 1.38 -16.22 -18.85
C THR A 215 1.45 -15.28 -20.06
N SER A 216 0.76 -14.14 -20.03
CA SER A 216 0.68 -13.21 -21.17
C SER A 216 1.78 -12.15 -21.17
N THR A 217 1.87 -11.30 -20.14
CA THR A 217 2.77 -10.15 -20.14
C THR A 217 4.08 -10.44 -19.41
N MET A 218 4.01 -10.97 -18.19
CA MET A 218 5.22 -11.14 -17.36
C MET A 218 6.21 -12.14 -17.97
N MET A 219 5.73 -13.23 -18.58
CA MET A 219 6.60 -14.19 -19.25
C MET A 219 7.34 -13.59 -20.46
N ILE A 220 6.70 -12.67 -21.20
CA ILE A 220 7.34 -11.97 -22.33
C ILE A 220 8.41 -11.02 -21.80
N ASP A 221 8.08 -10.21 -20.79
CA ASP A 221 9.03 -9.27 -20.17
C ASP A 221 10.26 -10.01 -19.60
N LEU A 222 10.05 -11.14 -18.92
CA LEU A 222 11.13 -11.95 -18.37
C LEU A 222 11.99 -12.60 -19.48
N GLN A 223 11.38 -12.99 -20.59
CA GLN A 223 12.10 -13.49 -21.75
C GLN A 223 13.01 -12.41 -22.35
N ASP A 224 12.50 -11.19 -22.51
CA ASP A 224 13.30 -10.05 -23.01
C ASP A 224 14.44 -9.69 -22.07
N LYS A 225 14.18 -9.71 -20.75
CA LYS A 225 15.22 -9.51 -19.74
C LYS A 225 16.31 -10.57 -19.82
N ILE A 226 15.96 -11.83 -20.02
CA ILE A 226 16.93 -12.92 -20.21
C ILE A 226 17.73 -12.73 -21.50
N ILE A 227 17.10 -12.32 -22.59
CA ILE A 227 17.81 -12.02 -23.85
C ILE A 227 18.84 -10.91 -23.63
N LEU A 228 18.49 -9.86 -22.88
CA LEU A 228 19.43 -8.81 -22.50
C LEU A 228 20.58 -9.35 -21.65
N SER A 229 20.30 -10.19 -20.65
CA SER A 229 21.34 -10.84 -19.84
C SER A 229 22.30 -11.68 -20.68
N VAL A 230 21.79 -12.44 -21.66
CA VAL A 230 22.62 -13.24 -22.57
C VAL A 230 23.53 -12.33 -23.42
N ARG A 231 23.01 -11.19 -23.91
CA ARG A 231 23.83 -10.20 -24.64
C ARG A 231 24.95 -9.61 -23.78
N MET A 232 24.63 -9.24 -22.53
CA MET A 232 25.60 -8.76 -21.56
C MET A 232 26.68 -9.82 -21.28
N MET A 233 26.29 -11.10 -21.14
CA MET A 233 27.24 -12.20 -20.94
C MET A 233 28.20 -12.35 -22.12
N ILE A 234 27.71 -12.26 -23.36
CA ILE A 234 28.55 -12.34 -24.57
C ILE A 234 29.61 -11.23 -24.57
N LEU A 235 29.23 -10.00 -24.21
CA LEU A 235 30.17 -8.88 -24.09
C LEU A 235 31.20 -9.11 -22.98
N LEU A 236 30.77 -9.59 -21.82
CA LEU A 236 31.64 -9.88 -20.69
C LEU A 236 32.67 -10.97 -20.99
N ILE A 237 32.29 -12.05 -21.68
CA ILE A 237 33.22 -13.12 -22.08
C ILE A 237 34.33 -12.58 -23.01
N GLY A 238 34.02 -11.57 -23.83
CA GLY A 238 35.02 -10.90 -24.67
C GLY A 238 35.99 -10.01 -23.90
N MET A 239 35.64 -9.58 -22.68
CA MET A 239 36.41 -8.63 -21.86
C MET A 239 37.17 -9.28 -20.71
N THR A 240 36.62 -10.35 -20.12
CA THR A 240 37.15 -10.97 -18.90
C THR A 240 36.79 -12.46 -18.81
N THR A 241 37.52 -13.18 -17.96
CA THR A 241 37.19 -14.56 -17.60
C THR A 241 36.16 -14.58 -16.48
N LEU A 242 34.99 -15.16 -16.73
CA LEU A 242 33.94 -15.29 -15.73
C LEU A 242 34.16 -16.51 -14.83
N GLY A 243 33.93 -16.34 -13.53
CA GLY A 243 33.99 -17.44 -12.56
C GLY A 243 32.88 -18.48 -12.77
N LYS A 244 33.11 -19.71 -12.31
CA LYS A 244 32.15 -20.82 -12.44
C LYS A 244 30.76 -20.47 -11.89
N HIS A 245 30.69 -19.83 -10.73
CA HIS A 245 29.42 -19.46 -10.10
C HIS A 245 28.62 -18.45 -10.94
N HIS A 246 29.30 -17.54 -11.63
CA HIS A 246 28.67 -16.56 -12.51
C HIS A 246 28.00 -17.22 -13.72
N ILE A 247 28.70 -18.18 -14.31
CA ILE A 247 28.16 -18.98 -15.43
C ILE A 247 26.97 -19.82 -14.95
N GLU A 248 27.08 -20.42 -13.76
CA GLU A 248 26.01 -21.24 -13.17
C GLU A 248 24.76 -20.44 -12.83
N LEU A 249 24.91 -19.21 -12.31
CA LEU A 249 23.79 -18.30 -12.08
C LEU A 249 23.09 -17.96 -13.41
N ASN A 250 23.83 -17.53 -14.42
CA ASN A 250 23.27 -17.20 -15.73
C ASN A 250 22.54 -18.41 -16.38
N ASN A 251 23.13 -19.61 -16.27
CA ASN A 251 22.47 -20.84 -16.72
C ASN A 251 21.16 -21.08 -15.97
N THR A 252 21.15 -20.86 -14.65
CA THR A 252 19.94 -20.98 -13.83
C THR A 252 18.87 -19.98 -14.29
N THR A 253 19.24 -18.71 -14.54
CA THR A 253 18.36 -17.68 -15.07
C THR A 253 17.72 -18.11 -16.39
N ILE A 254 18.50 -18.65 -17.33
CA ILE A 254 17.98 -19.14 -18.62
C ILE A 254 17.05 -20.35 -18.42
N HIS A 255 17.43 -21.28 -17.54
CA HIS A 255 16.65 -22.49 -17.30
C HIS A 255 15.29 -22.23 -16.63
N TRP A 256 15.10 -21.09 -15.96
CA TRP A 256 13.81 -20.69 -15.40
C TRP A 256 12.69 -20.68 -16.44
N LEU A 257 12.95 -20.25 -17.68
CA LEU A 257 11.97 -20.25 -18.77
C LEU A 257 11.38 -21.63 -19.08
N ARG A 258 12.14 -22.69 -18.82
CA ARG A 258 11.67 -24.08 -18.97
C ARG A 258 11.08 -24.62 -17.67
N ARG A 259 11.67 -24.29 -16.52
CA ARG A 259 11.25 -24.81 -15.21
C ARG A 259 9.88 -24.28 -14.77
N ILE A 260 9.55 -23.05 -15.12
CA ILE A 260 8.29 -22.41 -14.66
C ILE A 260 7.06 -22.94 -15.41
N LYS A 261 7.19 -23.33 -16.68
CA LYS A 261 6.08 -23.81 -17.52
C LYS A 261 5.26 -24.95 -16.89
N PRO A 262 5.87 -26.10 -16.48
CA PRO A 262 5.09 -27.18 -15.87
C PRO A 262 4.46 -26.80 -14.53
N ILE A 263 5.02 -25.79 -13.82
CA ILE A 263 4.47 -25.29 -12.56
C ILE A 263 3.19 -24.50 -12.83
N ILE A 264 3.22 -23.61 -13.82
CA ILE A 264 2.04 -22.85 -14.27
C ILE A 264 0.95 -23.80 -14.80
N GLU A 265 1.31 -24.80 -15.61
CA GLU A 265 0.37 -25.79 -16.13
C GLU A 265 -0.29 -26.59 -15.01
N ARG A 266 0.49 -27.07 -14.03
CA ARG A 266 -0.04 -27.80 -12.86
C ARG A 266 -0.96 -26.92 -12.03
N SER A 267 -0.59 -25.67 -11.79
CA SER A 267 -1.44 -24.73 -11.06
C SER A 267 -2.71 -24.39 -11.84
N SER A 268 -2.64 -24.33 -13.16
CA SER A 268 -3.81 -24.05 -14.01
C SER A 268 -4.81 -25.19 -13.91
N ALA A 269 -4.33 -26.44 -13.92
CA ALA A 269 -5.18 -27.61 -13.71
C ALA A 269 -5.83 -27.61 -12.32
N LEU A 270 -5.07 -27.27 -11.27
CA LEU A 270 -5.59 -27.17 -9.91
C LEU A 270 -6.61 -26.02 -9.78
N TYR A 271 -6.35 -24.88 -10.41
CA TYR A 271 -7.27 -23.75 -10.47
C TYR A 271 -8.60 -24.15 -11.09
N GLU A 272 -8.60 -24.81 -12.26
CA GLU A 272 -9.84 -25.25 -12.91
C GLU A 272 -10.60 -26.28 -12.07
N GLN A 273 -9.89 -27.21 -11.41
CA GLN A 273 -10.51 -28.16 -10.49
C GLN A 273 -11.19 -27.43 -9.30
N MET A 274 -10.47 -26.52 -8.63
CA MET A 274 -11.04 -25.80 -7.48
C MET A 274 -12.19 -24.89 -7.89
N LYS A 275 -12.10 -24.27 -9.08
CA LYS A 275 -13.18 -23.48 -9.67
C LYS A 275 -14.43 -24.33 -9.83
N PHE A 276 -14.29 -25.51 -10.43
CA PHE A 276 -15.39 -26.46 -10.58
C PHE A 276 -16.00 -26.88 -9.23
N GLU A 277 -15.17 -27.24 -8.25
CA GLU A 277 -15.64 -27.63 -6.92
C GLU A 277 -16.40 -26.51 -6.18
N LEU A 278 -15.98 -25.25 -6.35
CA LEU A 278 -16.69 -24.11 -5.77
C LEU A 278 -17.99 -23.77 -6.50
N GLU A 279 -18.01 -23.89 -7.83
CA GLU A 279 -19.25 -23.73 -8.63
C GLU A 279 -20.28 -24.82 -8.26
N GLU A 280 -19.86 -26.06 -8.07
CA GLU A 280 -20.71 -27.16 -7.61
C GLU A 280 -21.27 -26.88 -6.21
N LYS A 281 -20.42 -26.47 -5.26
CA LYS A 281 -20.87 -26.08 -3.90
C LYS A 281 -21.86 -24.91 -3.93
N LEU A 282 -21.65 -23.91 -4.79
CA LEU A 282 -22.56 -22.79 -4.93
C LEU A 282 -23.94 -23.26 -5.40
N GLN A 283 -23.97 -24.16 -6.38
CA GLN A 283 -25.21 -24.76 -6.87
C GLN A 283 -25.90 -25.61 -5.80
N GLU A 284 -25.16 -26.41 -5.03
CA GLU A 284 -25.69 -27.16 -3.90
C GLU A 284 -26.32 -26.24 -2.85
N GLU A 285 -25.66 -25.13 -2.52
CA GLU A 285 -26.17 -24.14 -1.56
C GLU A 285 -27.45 -23.45 -2.04
N VAL A 286 -27.57 -23.18 -3.34
CA VAL A 286 -28.82 -22.71 -3.96
C VAL A 286 -29.94 -23.74 -3.77
N ASP A 287 -29.68 -25.01 -4.04
CA ASP A 287 -30.67 -26.09 -3.92
C ASP A 287 -31.08 -26.34 -2.46
N ILE A 288 -30.12 -26.28 -1.53
CA ILE A 288 -30.37 -26.35 -0.09
C ILE A 288 -31.25 -25.18 0.35
N LEU A 289 -30.93 -23.95 -0.07
CA LEU A 289 -31.72 -22.77 0.27
C LEU A 289 -33.14 -22.88 -0.28
N ASN A 290 -33.31 -23.24 -1.55
CA ASN A 290 -34.62 -23.43 -2.18
C ASN A 290 -35.43 -24.50 -1.43
N THR A 291 -34.81 -25.63 -1.09
CA THR A 291 -35.44 -26.69 -0.30
C THR A 291 -35.84 -26.21 1.09
N CYS A 292 -35.00 -25.43 1.76
CA CYS A 292 -35.30 -24.84 3.07
C CYS A 292 -36.47 -23.86 3.01
N VAL A 293 -36.55 -23.05 1.97
CA VAL A 293 -37.64 -22.11 1.71
C VAL A 293 -38.95 -22.87 1.49
N GLU A 294 -38.96 -23.89 0.63
CA GLU A 294 -40.17 -24.70 0.39
C GLU A 294 -40.64 -25.46 1.64
N LYS A 295 -39.71 -25.95 2.47
CA LYS A 295 -40.04 -26.60 3.75
C LYS A 295 -40.64 -25.64 4.78
N MET A 296 -40.46 -24.33 4.64
CA MET A 296 -41.03 -23.33 5.54
C MET A 296 -42.53 -23.13 5.30
N PHE A 297 -42.98 -23.20 4.05
CA PHE A 297 -44.38 -22.92 3.71
C PHE A 297 -45.39 -23.82 4.43
N PRO A 298 -45.23 -25.16 4.50
CA PRO A 298 -46.14 -26.01 5.27
C PRO A 298 -46.19 -25.68 6.77
N ARG A 299 -45.10 -25.13 7.33
CA ARG A 299 -45.06 -24.72 8.74
C ARG A 299 -45.92 -23.50 9.03
N LEU A 300 -46.22 -22.67 8.02
CA LEU A 300 -47.10 -21.51 8.16
C LEU A 300 -48.51 -21.90 8.59
N ILE A 301 -48.94 -23.15 8.34
CA ILE A 301 -50.24 -23.69 8.79
C ILE A 301 -50.39 -23.57 10.31
N ILE A 302 -49.30 -23.62 11.09
CA ILE A 302 -49.32 -23.47 12.55
C ILE A 302 -49.94 -22.11 12.95
N MET A 303 -49.82 -21.08 12.12
CA MET A 303 -50.40 -19.75 12.38
C MET A 303 -51.93 -19.75 12.39
N ASN A 304 -52.58 -20.75 11.77
CA ASN A 304 -54.03 -20.93 11.88
C ASN A 304 -54.48 -21.30 13.30
N ASN A 305 -53.59 -21.90 14.09
CA ASN A 305 -53.87 -22.30 15.48
C ASN A 305 -53.48 -21.21 16.50
N MET A 306 -53.05 -20.04 16.02
CA MET A 306 -52.70 -18.89 16.83
C MET A 306 -53.88 -17.91 16.85
N ASP A 307 -55.00 -18.30 17.44
CA ASP A 307 -56.27 -17.55 17.41
C ASP A 307 -56.81 -17.10 18.78
N ASP A 308 -56.09 -17.36 19.87
CA ASP A 308 -56.47 -16.95 21.23
C ASP A 308 -55.57 -15.84 21.79
N ILE A 309 -56.15 -14.68 22.11
CA ILE A 309 -55.48 -13.56 22.73
C ILE A 309 -54.73 -13.95 24.01
N LYS A 310 -55.26 -14.88 24.84
CA LYS A 310 -54.65 -15.28 26.13
C LYS A 310 -53.27 -15.91 25.96
N ARG A 311 -53.00 -16.51 24.80
CA ARG A 311 -51.77 -17.23 24.47
C ARG A 311 -50.77 -16.42 23.63
N ILE A 312 -51.02 -15.12 23.42
CA ILE A 312 -50.15 -14.23 22.65
C ILE A 312 -48.67 -14.26 23.06
N LYS A 313 -48.38 -14.45 24.36
CA LYS A 313 -47.00 -14.57 24.86
C LYS A 313 -46.27 -15.80 24.32
N GLU A 314 -46.97 -16.91 24.10
CA GLU A 314 -46.40 -18.12 23.48
C GLU A 314 -46.22 -17.87 21.97
N TYR A 315 -47.23 -17.30 21.33
CA TYR A 315 -47.23 -17.05 19.88
C TYR A 315 -46.10 -16.12 19.43
N ILE A 316 -45.77 -15.08 20.22
CA ILE A 316 -44.68 -14.15 19.88
C ILE A 316 -43.31 -14.85 19.86
N GLU A 317 -43.08 -15.86 20.71
CA GLU A 317 -41.82 -16.60 20.74
C GLU A 317 -41.65 -17.47 19.49
N ASP A 318 -42.71 -18.14 19.07
CA ASP A 318 -42.67 -19.00 17.89
C ASP A 318 -42.59 -18.20 16.59
N ILE A 319 -43.30 -17.08 16.48
CA ILE A 319 -43.19 -16.23 15.28
C ILE A 319 -41.82 -15.56 15.22
N ARG A 320 -41.22 -15.17 16.36
CA ARG A 320 -39.84 -14.65 16.35
C ARG A 320 -38.86 -15.67 15.80
N LYS A 321 -38.99 -16.95 16.15
CA LYS A 321 -38.16 -18.03 15.56
C LYS A 321 -38.37 -18.11 14.05
N MET A 322 -39.61 -17.99 13.57
CA MET A 322 -39.90 -17.99 12.12
C MET A 322 -39.30 -16.77 11.40
N VAL A 323 -39.38 -15.58 12.00
CA VAL A 323 -38.76 -14.35 11.46
C VAL A 323 -37.23 -14.49 11.41
N GLN A 324 -36.60 -15.02 12.45
CA GLN A 324 -35.15 -15.26 12.46
C GLN A 324 -34.72 -16.27 11.39
N GLN A 325 -35.51 -17.33 11.16
CA GLN A 325 -35.25 -18.28 10.08
C GLN A 325 -35.35 -17.61 8.71
N LEU A 326 -36.36 -16.76 8.49
CA LEU A 326 -36.51 -15.97 7.27
C LEU A 326 -35.32 -15.01 7.05
N GLU A 327 -34.89 -14.28 8.09
CA GLU A 327 -33.73 -13.39 8.01
C GLU A 327 -32.44 -14.14 7.64
N ARG A 328 -32.25 -15.35 8.19
CA ARG A 328 -31.12 -16.22 7.82
C ARG A 328 -31.20 -16.65 6.35
N MET A 329 -32.39 -16.97 5.84
CA MET A 329 -32.58 -17.29 4.42
C MET A 329 -32.27 -16.07 3.52
N GLU A 330 -32.70 -14.87 3.90
CA GLU A 330 -32.37 -13.63 3.17
C GLU A 330 -30.87 -13.32 3.19
N GLN A 331 -30.19 -13.54 4.31
CA GLN A 331 -28.74 -13.38 4.41
C GLN A 331 -28.00 -14.41 3.55
N LYS A 332 -28.44 -15.67 3.55
CA LYS A 332 -27.84 -16.71 2.70
C LYS A 332 -28.05 -16.40 1.22
N ALA A 333 -29.24 -15.95 0.81
CA ALA A 333 -29.52 -15.48 -0.55
C ALA A 333 -28.57 -14.35 -0.98
N LYS A 334 -28.31 -13.37 -0.09
CA LYS A 334 -27.35 -12.30 -0.37
C LYS A 334 -25.91 -12.81 -0.52
N SER A 335 -25.50 -13.77 0.32
CA SER A 335 -24.18 -14.40 0.23
C SER A 335 -24.01 -15.14 -1.09
N ILE A 336 -25.01 -15.93 -1.49
CA ILE A 336 -25.03 -16.65 -2.77
C ILE A 336 -24.93 -15.67 -3.94
N ASN A 337 -25.76 -14.62 -3.96
CA ASN A 337 -25.69 -13.63 -5.04
C ASN A 337 -24.36 -12.88 -5.10
N ALA A 338 -23.69 -12.68 -3.96
CA ALA A 338 -22.35 -12.10 -3.92
C ALA A 338 -21.30 -13.05 -4.51
N GLU A 339 -21.41 -14.36 -4.25
CA GLU A 339 -20.55 -15.39 -4.85
C GLU A 339 -20.84 -15.59 -6.35
N GLU A 340 -22.10 -15.60 -6.77
CA GLU A 340 -22.51 -15.60 -8.19
C GLU A 340 -21.90 -14.40 -8.93
N ALA A 341 -21.91 -13.21 -8.32
CA ALA A 341 -21.33 -12.01 -8.92
C ALA A 341 -19.80 -12.13 -9.10
N LEU A 342 -19.11 -12.80 -8.17
CA LEU A 342 -17.68 -13.09 -8.30
C LEU A 342 -17.41 -14.00 -9.51
N PHE A 343 -18.21 -15.05 -9.69
CA PHE A 343 -18.13 -15.93 -10.86
C PHE A 343 -18.72 -15.32 -12.15
N GLN A 344 -19.27 -14.09 -12.09
CA GLN A 344 -19.95 -13.42 -13.19
C GLN A 344 -21.21 -14.16 -13.68
N PHE A 345 -21.85 -14.92 -12.80
CA PHE A 345 -23.16 -15.53 -13.04
C PHE A 345 -24.29 -14.49 -12.90
N PRO A 346 -25.42 -14.69 -13.60
CA PRO A 346 -26.59 -13.85 -13.41
C PRO A 346 -27.11 -14.01 -11.99
N SER A 347 -27.39 -12.90 -11.30
CA SER A 347 -27.89 -12.96 -9.93
C SER A 347 -29.23 -13.68 -9.84
N THR A 348 -29.30 -14.68 -8.96
CA THR A 348 -30.52 -15.42 -8.70
C THR A 348 -31.54 -14.55 -7.97
N VAL A 349 -32.80 -14.61 -8.42
CA VAL A 349 -33.93 -13.93 -7.78
C VAL A 349 -34.69 -14.94 -6.94
N TYR A 350 -35.00 -14.58 -5.69
CA TYR A 350 -35.70 -15.45 -4.74
C TYR A 350 -37.13 -14.97 -4.45
N PRO A 351 -38.09 -15.11 -5.39
CA PRO A 351 -39.47 -14.66 -5.20
C PRO A 351 -40.17 -15.38 -4.04
N ARG A 352 -39.84 -16.66 -3.81
CA ARG A 352 -40.42 -17.47 -2.72
C ARG A 352 -40.02 -16.97 -1.33
N ILE A 353 -38.79 -16.46 -1.17
CA ILE A 353 -38.36 -15.80 0.09
C ILE A 353 -39.15 -14.52 0.31
N LYS A 354 -39.34 -13.72 -0.75
CA LYS A 354 -40.15 -12.50 -0.68
C LYS A 354 -41.60 -12.81 -0.30
N GLU A 355 -42.17 -13.86 -0.87
CA GLU A 355 -43.51 -14.34 -0.54
C GLU A 355 -43.63 -14.77 0.94
N LEU A 356 -42.66 -15.55 1.46
CA LEU A 356 -42.60 -15.89 2.88
C LEU A 356 -42.55 -14.64 3.76
N ARG A 357 -41.74 -13.65 3.38
CA ARG A 357 -41.64 -12.38 4.10
C ARG A 357 -42.95 -11.62 4.12
N GLU A 358 -43.59 -11.52 2.96
CA GLU A 358 -44.89 -10.87 2.85
C GLU A 358 -45.93 -11.60 3.71
N TYR A 359 -45.85 -12.92 3.88
CA TYR A 359 -46.78 -13.69 4.72
C TYR A 359 -46.50 -13.56 6.22
N ILE A 360 -45.25 -13.76 6.65
CA ILE A 360 -44.86 -13.81 8.06
C ILE A 360 -44.87 -12.42 8.71
N SER A 361 -44.36 -11.39 8.01
CA SER A 361 -44.15 -10.06 8.62
C SER A 361 -45.44 -9.40 9.13
N PRO A 362 -46.56 -9.38 8.39
CA PRO A 362 -47.80 -8.78 8.86
C PRO A 362 -48.37 -9.51 10.09
N PHE A 363 -48.17 -10.83 10.18
CA PHE A 363 -48.68 -11.61 11.31
C PHE A 363 -47.84 -11.40 12.55
N TYR A 364 -46.51 -11.31 12.37
CA TYR A 364 -45.62 -10.88 13.42
C TYR A 364 -45.99 -9.50 13.97
N ILE A 365 -46.32 -8.53 13.10
CA ILE A 365 -46.77 -7.20 13.53
C ILE A 365 -48.04 -7.30 14.38
N LEU A 366 -49.04 -8.08 13.95
CA LEU A 366 -50.28 -8.30 14.72
C LEU A 366 -49.98 -8.86 16.11
N ILE A 367 -49.23 -9.95 16.19
CA ILE A 367 -48.92 -10.62 17.47
C ILE A 367 -48.03 -9.74 18.35
N TYR A 368 -47.07 -9.02 17.77
CA TYR A 368 -46.23 -8.09 18.50
C TYR A 368 -47.05 -6.93 19.08
N ARG A 369 -47.97 -6.36 18.30
CA ARG A 369 -48.88 -5.31 18.78
C ARG A 369 -49.82 -5.81 19.88
N GLY A 370 -50.39 -7.01 19.72
CA GLY A 370 -51.19 -7.65 20.76
C GLY A 370 -50.38 -7.93 22.04
N TYR A 371 -49.11 -8.34 21.90
CA TYR A 371 -48.22 -8.54 23.03
C TYR A 371 -47.88 -7.22 23.75
N GLN A 372 -47.65 -6.14 23.00
CA GLN A 372 -47.47 -4.80 23.56
C GLN A 372 -48.72 -4.35 24.32
N TRP A 373 -49.90 -4.51 23.73
CA TRP A 373 -51.18 -4.24 24.39
C TRP A 373 -51.32 -4.98 25.73
N GLN A 374 -51.08 -6.30 25.75
CA GLN A 374 -51.17 -7.09 26.97
C GLN A 374 -50.21 -6.63 28.07
N ARG A 375 -49.02 -6.16 27.70
CA ARG A 375 -48.06 -5.60 28.65
C ARG A 375 -48.54 -4.28 29.21
N ASP A 376 -48.94 -3.36 28.33
CA ASP A 376 -49.41 -2.04 28.71
C ASP A 376 -50.68 -2.14 29.58
N ARG A 377 -51.66 -2.94 29.16
CA ARG A 377 -52.86 -3.25 29.95
C ARG A 377 -52.53 -3.79 31.34
N ARG A 378 -51.59 -4.73 31.45
CA ARG A 378 -51.17 -5.26 32.76
C ARG A 378 -50.54 -4.18 33.63
N VAL A 379 -49.68 -3.33 33.06
CA VAL A 379 -49.06 -2.22 33.78
C VAL A 379 -50.11 -1.20 34.22
N TRP A 380 -51.11 -0.90 33.41
CA TRP A 380 -52.15 0.08 33.75
C TRP A 380 -53.16 -0.46 34.77
N LEU A 381 -53.49 -1.76 34.73
CA LEU A 381 -54.40 -2.37 35.70
C LEU A 381 -53.75 -2.62 37.06
N ASP A 382 -52.49 -3.04 37.08
CA ASP A 382 -51.82 -3.57 38.28
C ASP A 382 -50.64 -2.71 38.77
N GLY A 383 -50.25 -1.68 38.01
CA GLY A 383 -49.18 -0.75 38.39
C GLY A 383 -49.65 0.31 39.40
N PRO A 384 -48.70 1.12 39.93
CA PRO A 384 -49.02 2.17 40.89
C PRO A 384 -49.95 3.22 40.26
N PHE A 385 -51.12 3.42 40.86
CA PHE A 385 -52.16 4.30 40.32
C PHE A 385 -51.70 5.76 40.20
N GLU A 386 -50.82 6.21 41.10
CA GLU A 386 -50.28 7.58 41.14
C GLU A 386 -49.50 7.99 39.88
N TYR A 387 -48.94 7.04 39.13
CA TYR A 387 -48.14 7.31 37.93
C TYR A 387 -48.91 7.13 36.62
N LEU A 388 -50.21 6.85 36.69
CA LEU A 388 -51.04 6.73 35.48
C LEU A 388 -51.37 8.11 34.92
N ASP A 389 -51.01 8.31 33.65
CA ASP A 389 -51.34 9.48 32.84
C ASP A 389 -52.52 9.14 31.92
N VAL A 390 -53.66 9.76 32.18
CA VAL A 390 -54.93 9.51 31.48
C VAL A 390 -54.83 9.86 30.01
N GLN A 391 -54.25 11.01 29.66
CA GLN A 391 -54.12 11.46 28.28
C GLN A 391 -53.19 10.54 27.49
N HIS A 392 -52.09 10.08 28.11
CA HIS A 392 -51.20 9.12 27.47
C HIS A 392 -51.89 7.79 27.18
N ILE A 393 -52.64 7.27 28.17
CA ILE A 393 -53.37 6.02 28.06
C ILE A 393 -54.45 6.12 26.98
N GLU A 394 -55.26 7.18 26.96
CA GLU A 394 -56.26 7.45 25.92
C GLU A 394 -55.65 7.45 24.52
N ASN A 395 -54.59 8.24 24.32
CA ASN A 395 -53.90 8.32 23.03
C ASN A 395 -53.37 6.95 22.59
N LYS A 396 -52.85 6.14 23.52
CA LYS A 396 -52.40 4.78 23.22
C LYS A 396 -53.55 3.82 22.89
N LEU A 397 -54.66 3.90 23.61
CA LEU A 397 -55.85 3.07 23.34
C LEU A 397 -56.37 3.34 21.94
N ASP A 398 -56.49 4.61 21.55
CA ASP A 398 -56.91 5.00 20.20
C ASP A 398 -55.91 4.50 19.14
N GLN A 399 -54.60 4.58 19.42
CA GLN A 399 -53.58 3.99 18.54
C GLN A 399 -53.73 2.47 18.40
N TYR A 400 -53.98 1.74 19.49
CA TYR A 400 -54.20 0.29 19.44
C TYR A 400 -55.46 -0.06 18.63
N LEU A 401 -56.57 0.65 18.85
CA LEU A 401 -57.81 0.46 18.08
C LEU A 401 -57.58 0.72 16.58
N LEU A 402 -56.88 1.81 16.24
CA LEU A 402 -56.51 2.13 14.86
C LEU A 402 -55.60 1.06 14.23
N ASP A 403 -54.59 0.60 14.96
CA ASP A 403 -53.67 -0.45 14.51
C ASP A 403 -54.44 -1.76 14.25
N PHE A 404 -55.25 -2.22 15.20
CA PHE A 404 -56.00 -3.47 15.05
C PHE A 404 -57.09 -3.38 13.97
N THR A 405 -57.82 -2.27 13.85
CA THR A 405 -58.80 -2.10 12.75
C THR A 405 -58.12 -2.02 11.39
N LYS A 406 -56.95 -1.37 11.29
CA LYS A 406 -56.17 -1.33 10.04
C LYS A 406 -55.66 -2.71 9.66
N ILE A 407 -55.06 -3.45 10.61
CA ILE A 407 -54.57 -4.82 10.39
C ILE A 407 -55.73 -5.75 10.00
N ASN A 408 -56.88 -5.63 10.67
CA ASN A 408 -58.10 -6.39 10.35
C ASN A 408 -58.53 -6.16 8.88
N LYS A 409 -58.62 -4.90 8.43
CA LYS A 409 -58.96 -4.57 7.04
C LYS A 409 -57.93 -5.14 6.04
N GLN A 410 -56.64 -5.02 6.35
CA GLN A 410 -55.56 -5.56 5.51
C GLN A 410 -55.67 -7.08 5.36
N TYR A 411 -55.91 -7.81 6.46
CA TYR A 411 -56.09 -9.25 6.43
C TYR A 411 -57.37 -9.66 5.71
N LYS A 412 -58.49 -8.94 5.88
CA LYS A 412 -59.72 -9.21 5.11
C LYS A 412 -59.47 -9.13 3.61
N THR A 413 -58.85 -8.05 3.13
CA THR A 413 -58.53 -7.90 1.70
C THR A 413 -57.58 -9.00 1.22
N ARG A 414 -56.52 -9.28 2.00
CA ARG A 414 -55.52 -10.26 1.62
C ARG A 414 -56.08 -11.67 1.55
N ILE A 415 -56.83 -12.12 2.56
CA ILE A 415 -57.40 -13.47 2.58
C ILE A 415 -58.45 -13.59 1.47
N LYS A 416 -59.26 -12.56 1.17
CA LYS A 416 -60.18 -12.56 0.01
C LYS A 416 -59.43 -12.78 -1.30
N MET A 417 -58.30 -12.09 -1.49
CA MET A 417 -57.44 -12.27 -2.66
C MET A 417 -56.83 -13.68 -2.71
N GLN A 418 -56.32 -14.20 -1.59
CA GLN A 418 -55.71 -15.53 -1.51
C GLN A 418 -56.72 -16.66 -1.75
N LEU A 419 -57.97 -16.52 -1.31
CA LEU A 419 -59.03 -17.46 -1.62
C LEU A 419 -59.43 -17.40 -3.10
N ALA A 420 -59.52 -16.20 -3.69
CA ALA A 420 -59.83 -16.06 -5.12
C ALA A 420 -58.75 -16.67 -6.03
N THR A 421 -57.49 -16.67 -5.60
CA THR A 421 -56.37 -17.28 -6.34
C THR A 421 -56.12 -18.75 -5.97
N ASN A 422 -56.95 -19.36 -5.11
CA ASN A 422 -56.76 -20.72 -4.58
C ASN A 422 -55.36 -20.96 -3.98
N TYR A 423 -54.87 -19.98 -3.21
CA TYR A 423 -53.55 -20.06 -2.61
C TYR A 423 -53.46 -21.15 -1.53
N PRO A 424 -52.51 -22.11 -1.62
CA PRO A 424 -52.49 -23.30 -0.74
C PRO A 424 -52.32 -23.03 0.74
N TYR A 425 -51.65 -21.92 1.10
CA TYR A 425 -51.33 -21.57 2.50
C TYR A 425 -52.19 -20.41 3.00
N SER A 426 -53.38 -20.20 2.42
CA SER A 426 -54.33 -19.22 2.93
C SER A 426 -54.78 -19.58 4.35
N PHE A 427 -55.12 -18.57 5.15
CA PHE A 427 -55.67 -18.83 6.48
C PHE A 427 -57.02 -19.56 6.37
N ALA A 428 -57.23 -20.55 7.23
CA ALA A 428 -58.47 -21.33 7.25
C ALA A 428 -59.61 -20.52 7.90
N GLY A 429 -60.82 -20.62 7.35
CA GLY A 429 -62.04 -19.99 7.88
C GLY A 429 -62.82 -19.20 6.84
N PHE A 430 -64.07 -18.86 7.16
CA PHE A 430 -64.95 -18.07 6.31
C PHE A 430 -64.83 -16.58 6.68
N ILE A 431 -64.44 -15.73 5.72
CA ILE A 431 -64.18 -14.30 6.00
C ILE A 431 -65.46 -13.53 6.33
N ASP A 432 -66.57 -13.90 5.69
CA ASP A 432 -67.86 -13.25 5.81
C ASP A 432 -68.79 -14.02 6.78
N ASP A 433 -68.22 -14.81 7.70
CA ASP A 433 -68.99 -15.48 8.75
C ASP A 433 -69.60 -14.44 9.70
N PRO A 434 -70.92 -14.54 10.02
CA PRO A 434 -71.56 -13.65 10.97
C PRO A 434 -70.99 -13.76 12.39
N ASP A 435 -70.39 -14.90 12.77
CA ASP A 435 -69.66 -15.05 14.04
C ASP A 435 -68.18 -14.66 13.85
N PRO A 436 -67.71 -13.55 14.46
CA PRO A 436 -66.32 -13.14 14.40
C PRO A 436 -65.32 -14.20 14.93
N LEU A 437 -65.77 -15.12 15.79
CA LEU A 437 -64.95 -16.20 16.34
C LEU A 437 -64.81 -17.40 15.39
N GLN A 438 -65.55 -17.44 14.28
CA GLN A 438 -65.40 -18.44 13.20
C GLN A 438 -64.61 -17.90 12.00
N GLN A 439 -64.26 -16.61 11.99
CA GLN A 439 -63.44 -16.00 10.96
C GLN A 439 -61.99 -16.56 10.99
N PRO A 440 -61.17 -16.33 9.97
CA PRO A 440 -59.75 -16.70 10.00
C PRO A 440 -58.98 -16.18 11.23
N ALA A 441 -58.01 -16.96 11.72
CA ALA A 441 -57.19 -16.67 12.91
C ALA A 441 -56.74 -15.20 13.09
N PRO A 442 -56.14 -14.52 12.09
CA PRO A 442 -55.76 -13.12 12.25
C PRO A 442 -56.95 -12.18 12.47
N LEU A 443 -58.12 -12.48 11.88
CA LEU A 443 -59.33 -11.69 12.06
C LEU A 443 -59.95 -11.92 13.44
N LYS A 444 -59.98 -13.18 13.91
CA LYS A 444 -60.41 -13.53 15.28
C LYS A 444 -59.56 -12.79 16.31
N LEU A 445 -58.23 -12.83 16.15
CA LEU A 445 -57.31 -12.13 17.04
C LEU A 445 -57.55 -10.62 17.03
N CYS A 446 -57.69 -10.01 15.85
CA CYS A 446 -58.00 -8.58 15.76
C CYS A 446 -59.30 -8.24 16.49
N HIS A 447 -60.35 -9.06 16.32
CA HIS A 447 -61.62 -8.86 17.00
C HIS A 447 -61.49 -8.96 18.52
N GLN A 448 -60.90 -10.05 19.04
CA GLN A 448 -60.65 -10.21 20.48
C GLN A 448 -59.80 -9.07 21.05
N LEU A 449 -58.78 -8.61 20.31
CA LEU A 449 -57.94 -7.49 20.72
C LEU A 449 -58.71 -6.16 20.73
N ILE A 450 -59.58 -5.92 19.74
CA ILE A 450 -60.43 -4.72 19.72
C ILE A 450 -61.41 -4.75 20.89
N GLU A 451 -62.08 -5.88 21.14
CA GLU A 451 -63.01 -6.01 22.28
C GLU A 451 -62.29 -5.81 23.62
N ASP A 452 -61.09 -6.37 23.79
CA ASP A 452 -60.31 -6.21 25.02
C ASP A 452 -59.83 -4.76 25.23
N VAL A 453 -59.53 -4.04 24.15
CA VAL A 453 -59.19 -2.61 24.20
C VAL A 453 -60.42 -1.75 24.49
N GLU A 454 -61.55 -2.01 23.84
CA GLU A 454 -62.81 -1.30 24.09
C GLU A 454 -63.31 -1.53 25.52
N TRP A 455 -63.20 -2.75 26.04
CA TRP A 455 -63.48 -3.06 27.44
C TRP A 455 -62.65 -2.19 28.39
N PHE A 456 -61.34 -2.05 28.13
CA PHE A 456 -60.51 -1.18 28.96
C PHE A 456 -60.88 0.31 28.78
N LYS A 457 -61.22 0.72 27.55
CA LYS A 457 -61.59 2.10 27.21
C LYS A 457 -62.82 2.59 27.99
N GLN A 458 -63.77 1.71 28.31
CA GLN A 458 -64.93 2.02 29.15
C GLN A 458 -64.56 2.52 30.56
N TYR A 459 -63.40 2.13 31.09
CA TYR A 459 -62.93 2.52 32.42
C TYR A 459 -62.01 3.75 32.41
N VAL A 460 -61.74 4.33 31.24
CA VAL A 460 -60.92 5.54 31.13
C VAL A 460 -61.58 6.76 31.78
N PRO A 461 -62.91 7.01 31.63
CA PRO A 461 -63.57 8.09 32.36
C PRO A 461 -63.39 7.96 33.89
N LEU A 462 -63.50 6.74 34.42
CA LEU A 462 -63.26 6.44 35.83
C LEU A 462 -61.82 6.77 36.24
N LEU A 463 -60.84 6.42 35.39
CA LEU A 463 -59.45 6.79 35.60
C LEU A 463 -59.26 8.32 35.61
N SER A 464 -59.94 9.06 34.72
CA SER A 464 -59.91 10.53 34.65
C SER A 464 -60.42 11.17 35.94
N VAL A 465 -61.56 10.69 36.44
CA VAL A 465 -62.15 11.12 37.71
C VAL A 465 -61.19 10.88 38.87
N PHE A 466 -60.70 9.64 39.00
CA PHE A 466 -59.87 9.27 40.15
C PHE A 466 -58.45 9.89 40.10
N ARG A 467 -58.00 10.34 38.93
CA ARG A 467 -56.72 11.06 38.75
C ARG A 467 -56.88 12.58 38.67
N ASN A 468 -58.09 13.11 38.88
CA ASN A 468 -58.31 14.54 38.85
C ASN A 468 -57.65 15.23 40.07
N SER A 469 -56.63 16.04 39.82
CA SER A 469 -55.90 16.78 40.87
C SER A 469 -56.74 17.78 41.66
N ALA A 470 -57.94 18.13 41.18
CA ALA A 470 -58.90 18.97 41.89
C ALA A 470 -59.67 18.21 42.99
N MET A 471 -59.57 16.89 43.05
CA MET A 471 -60.23 16.07 44.07
C MET A 471 -59.61 16.32 45.45
N ARG A 472 -60.46 16.69 46.41
CA ARG A 472 -60.11 16.94 47.82
C ARG A 472 -60.76 15.89 48.71
N GLN A 473 -60.27 15.73 49.94
CA GLN A 473 -60.81 14.76 50.91
C GLN A 473 -62.34 14.81 51.02
N ILE A 474 -62.91 16.01 51.03
CA ILE A 474 -64.37 16.20 51.10
C ILE A 474 -65.13 15.56 49.93
N HIS A 475 -64.54 15.50 48.74
CA HIS A 475 -65.16 14.85 47.58
C HIS A 475 -65.11 13.32 47.73
N TRP A 476 -64.00 12.77 48.27
CA TRP A 476 -63.88 11.34 48.58
C TRP A 476 -64.82 10.89 49.69
N ASP A 477 -64.98 11.71 50.72
CA ASP A 477 -65.93 11.46 51.82
C ASP A 477 -67.37 11.39 51.28
N ASN A 478 -67.75 12.34 50.41
CA ASN A 478 -69.07 12.35 49.77
C ASN A 478 -69.28 11.13 48.86
N MET A 479 -68.31 10.78 48.02
CA MET A 479 -68.38 9.59 47.18
C MET A 479 -68.46 8.30 48.02
N SER A 480 -67.79 8.24 49.17
CA SER A 480 -67.82 7.08 50.07
C SER A 480 -69.18 6.92 50.77
N VAL A 481 -69.87 8.03 51.05
CA VAL A 481 -71.25 8.02 51.56
C VAL A 481 -72.21 7.47 50.52
N ILE A 482 -72.06 7.88 49.25
CA ILE A 482 -72.92 7.43 48.14
C ILE A 482 -72.63 5.95 47.79
N ALA A 483 -71.37 5.54 47.81
CA ALA A 483 -70.96 4.18 47.52
C ALA A 483 -71.21 3.20 48.68
N GLU A 484 -71.52 3.69 49.89
CA GLU A 484 -71.66 2.91 51.14
C GLU A 484 -70.37 2.20 51.62
N TYR A 485 -69.21 2.54 51.05
CA TYR A 485 -67.88 2.07 51.47
C TYR A 485 -66.79 3.11 51.12
N ASP A 486 -65.62 3.03 51.77
CA ASP A 486 -64.52 3.96 51.54
C ASP A 486 -63.90 3.78 50.14
N VAL A 487 -64.00 4.84 49.32
CA VAL A 487 -63.45 4.89 47.95
C VAL A 487 -62.14 5.66 47.85
N THR A 488 -61.61 6.17 48.97
CA THR A 488 -60.42 7.03 48.99
C THR A 488 -59.19 6.26 48.48
N PRO A 489 -58.46 6.76 47.44
CA PRO A 489 -57.25 6.10 46.97
C PRO A 489 -56.14 6.07 48.02
N ASP A 490 -55.54 4.90 48.20
CA ASP A 490 -54.39 4.64 49.08
C ASP A 490 -53.12 4.23 48.31
N ALA A 491 -52.00 4.07 49.02
CA ALA A 491 -50.72 3.68 48.42
C ALA A 491 -50.74 2.29 47.74
N GLY A 492 -51.75 1.47 48.00
CA GLY A 492 -51.96 0.16 47.40
C GLY A 492 -53.03 0.16 46.30
N THR A 493 -53.58 1.31 45.94
CA THR A 493 -54.67 1.42 44.97
C THR A 493 -54.16 1.15 43.58
N THR A 494 -54.91 0.34 42.84
CA THR A 494 -54.66 0.03 41.43
C THR A 494 -55.94 0.22 40.66
N LEU A 495 -55.85 0.45 39.35
CA LEU A 495 -57.03 0.59 38.51
C LEU A 495 -57.90 -0.68 38.56
N ARG A 496 -57.30 -1.88 38.68
CA ARG A 496 -58.06 -3.12 38.87
C ARG A 496 -58.91 -3.10 40.14
N LYS A 497 -58.37 -2.60 41.26
CA LYS A 497 -59.14 -2.47 42.50
C LYS A 497 -60.30 -1.51 42.31
N ILE A 498 -60.06 -0.35 41.70
CA ILE A 498 -61.10 0.64 41.41
C ILE A 498 -62.21 0.05 40.51
N ILE A 499 -61.84 -0.69 39.46
CA ILE A 499 -62.81 -1.38 38.60
C ILE A 499 -63.63 -2.42 39.39
N SER A 500 -63.01 -3.13 40.34
CA SER A 500 -63.70 -4.13 41.17
C SER A 500 -64.71 -3.54 42.16
N LEU A 501 -64.64 -2.24 42.43
CA LEU A 501 -65.64 -1.52 43.22
C LEU A 501 -66.98 -1.39 42.46
N ASN A 502 -66.98 -1.63 41.14
CA ASN A 502 -68.16 -1.62 40.27
C ASN A 502 -69.01 -0.35 40.45
N LEU A 503 -68.33 0.80 40.51
CA LEU A 503 -68.94 2.11 40.58
C LEU A 503 -69.70 2.35 39.27
N ASP A 504 -71.03 2.44 39.36
CA ASP A 504 -71.89 2.58 38.20
C ASP A 504 -71.71 3.98 37.60
N LEU A 505 -71.00 4.06 36.47
CA LEU A 505 -70.71 5.32 35.78
C LEU A 505 -71.97 5.97 35.16
N GLU A 506 -73.08 5.23 35.08
CA GLU A 506 -74.38 5.72 34.61
C GLU A 506 -75.22 6.35 35.73
N ASN A 507 -74.77 6.33 36.99
CA ASN A 507 -75.48 6.99 38.07
C ASN A 507 -75.23 8.50 38.02
N ASP A 508 -76.18 9.25 37.43
CA ASP A 508 -76.14 10.71 37.26
C ASP A 508 -75.80 11.47 38.56
N GLU A 509 -76.12 10.92 39.74
CA GLU A 509 -75.78 11.52 41.05
C GLU A 509 -74.27 11.50 41.35
N LEU A 510 -73.54 10.45 40.96
CA LEU A 510 -72.09 10.38 41.17
C LEU A 510 -71.35 11.34 40.22
N MET A 511 -71.82 11.50 38.99
CA MET A 511 -71.22 12.43 38.02
C MET A 511 -71.54 13.90 38.31
N MET A 512 -72.74 14.21 38.86
CA MET A 512 -73.12 15.58 39.21
C MET A 512 -72.29 16.20 40.34
N ASP A 513 -71.82 15.40 41.30
CA ASP A 513 -70.92 15.87 42.37
C ASP A 513 -69.45 15.90 41.96
N LEU A 514 -69.10 15.34 40.79
CA LEU A 514 -67.76 15.35 40.22
C LEU A 514 -67.48 16.58 39.33
N GLU A 515 -68.52 17.28 38.87
CA GLU A 515 -68.41 18.50 38.04
C GLU A 515 -68.49 19.82 38.84
N LYS A 516 -68.76 19.77 40.16
CA LYS A 516 -68.77 20.93 41.06
C LYS A 516 -67.53 20.99 41.93
#